data_AF-A0A6G8C4F7-F1
#
_entry.id   AF-A0A6G8C4F7-F1
#
_cell.length_a   1.000
_cell.length_b   1.000
_cell.length_c   1.000
_cell.angle_alpha   90.00
_cell.angle_beta   90.00
_cell.angle_gamma   90.00
#
_symmetry.space_group_name_H-M   'P 1'
#
loop_
_entity.id
_entity.type
_entity.pdbx_description
1 polymer ?
#
loop_
_entity_poly.entity_id
_entity_poly.type
_entity_poly.pdbx_seq_one_letter_code
_entity_poly.pdbx_strand_id
1 'polypeptide(L)'
;MGTGGTIAGTSAVAGANTGYTAAQIGVEGLIAAVPALAEVAAGGLVAKQIAQVDSKDMSHEIWLKLARHCEKHLADPDVQGIVITHGTDTLEETAWFLQQVLDPRKPVVLCSAMRPATALAPDGPQNLLDSVIVASEPTASGVLCVAAGEIHGAREVTKVHPLRLNAFSSGDAGPLGWVEGRSVRWVRNSAPERPVASSARLVQTLPEPDLWPQVEIVMSHAGVSGALVRALAAQGVDGIVVAATGNGTLHKTLEQALEAVEQEGVLVRVASRCVEGLVHGEPDARWASANGLSPVKARICLMLDLIDDDLAAEDDDSVVGD
;
A
#
# COMPACT_ATOMS: atom_id res chain seq x y z
N MET A 1 1.80 -11.95 -10.40
CA MET A 1 2.12 -10.68 -11.09
C MET A 1 3.43 -10.15 -10.52
N GLY A 2 4.36 -9.71 -11.37
CA GLY A 2 5.66 -9.18 -10.94
C GLY A 2 5.76 -7.66 -11.04
N THR A 3 6.23 -7.01 -9.98
CA THR A 3 6.54 -5.57 -9.98
C THR A 3 8.02 -5.27 -9.69
N GLY A 4 8.77 -6.25 -9.17
CA GLY A 4 10.20 -6.13 -8.90
C GLY A 4 10.52 -6.32 -7.42
N GLY A 5 11.25 -5.37 -6.85
CA GLY A 5 11.69 -5.39 -5.46
C GLY A 5 12.87 -6.30 -5.16
N THR A 6 13.24 -6.35 -3.89
CA THR A 6 14.33 -7.19 -3.34
C THR A 6 14.11 -8.68 -3.55
N ILE A 7 12.85 -9.16 -3.55
CA ILE A 7 12.53 -10.55 -3.87
C ILE A 7 13.02 -10.97 -5.26
N ALA A 8 13.05 -10.01 -6.18
CA ALA A 8 13.62 -10.14 -7.53
C ALA A 8 15.07 -9.61 -7.62
N GLY A 9 15.68 -9.19 -6.51
CA GLY A 9 16.99 -8.56 -6.48
C GLY A 9 18.14 -9.55 -6.51
N THR A 10 19.27 -9.12 -7.08
CA THR A 10 20.49 -9.93 -7.18
C THR A 10 21.71 -9.12 -6.77
N SER A 11 22.71 -9.80 -6.22
CA SER A 11 24.04 -9.25 -5.95
C SER A 11 25.11 -10.06 -6.68
N ALA A 12 26.13 -9.38 -7.20
CA ALA A 12 27.33 -10.02 -7.70
C ALA A 12 28.20 -10.63 -6.56
N VAL A 13 27.99 -10.16 -5.33
CA VAL A 13 28.66 -10.70 -4.14
C VAL A 13 27.77 -11.78 -3.52
N ALA A 14 28.21 -13.03 -3.63
CA ALA A 14 27.49 -14.17 -3.07
C ALA A 14 27.25 -13.99 -1.56
N GLY A 15 26.01 -14.17 -1.12
CA GLY A 15 25.64 -14.08 0.30
C GLY A 15 25.46 -12.65 0.84
N ALA A 16 25.63 -11.61 0.03
CA ALA A 16 25.41 -10.23 0.46
C ALA A 16 23.92 -9.95 0.73
N ASN A 17 23.62 -9.40 1.91
CA ASN A 17 22.28 -8.96 2.30
C ASN A 17 22.01 -7.47 1.99
N THR A 18 23.05 -6.71 1.67
CA THR A 18 23.01 -5.29 1.30
C THR A 18 23.85 -5.04 0.04
N GLY A 19 23.68 -3.89 -0.62
CA GLY A 19 24.43 -3.55 -1.83
C GLY A 19 24.07 -4.41 -3.05
N TYR A 20 22.86 -4.99 -3.07
CA TYR A 20 22.28 -5.65 -4.22
C TYR A 20 21.53 -4.65 -5.11
N THR A 21 21.19 -5.05 -6.32
CA THR A 21 20.26 -4.30 -7.17
C THR A 21 18.89 -4.99 -7.13
N ALA A 22 17.84 -4.25 -6.78
CA ALA A 22 16.47 -4.78 -6.76
C ALA A 22 15.96 -5.05 -8.20
N ALA A 23 14.90 -5.86 -8.33
CA ALA A 23 14.18 -6.06 -9.58
C ALA A 23 15.04 -6.50 -10.78
N GLN A 24 15.83 -7.55 -10.62
CA GLN A 24 16.67 -8.11 -11.69
C GLN A 24 16.12 -9.42 -12.28
N ILE A 25 15.38 -10.20 -11.48
CA ILE A 25 14.76 -11.47 -11.91
C ILE A 25 13.30 -11.22 -12.29
N GLY A 26 12.88 -11.70 -13.46
CA GLY A 26 11.47 -11.67 -13.89
C GLY A 26 10.60 -12.64 -13.08
N VAL A 27 9.29 -12.41 -13.05
CA VAL A 27 8.35 -13.21 -12.25
C VAL A 27 8.34 -14.69 -12.61
N GLU A 28 8.51 -15.04 -13.89
CA GLU A 28 8.67 -16.42 -14.34
C GLU A 28 9.91 -17.08 -13.73
N GLY A 29 11.01 -16.32 -13.60
CA GLY A 29 12.24 -16.78 -12.96
C GLY A 29 12.05 -17.01 -11.45
N LEU A 30 11.28 -16.16 -10.78
CA LEU A 30 10.93 -16.36 -9.37
C LEU A 30 10.08 -17.61 -9.16
N ILE A 31 9.10 -17.86 -10.05
CA ILE A 31 8.28 -19.07 -9.99
C ILE A 31 9.13 -20.32 -10.22
N ALA A 32 10.02 -20.30 -11.23
CA ALA A 32 10.89 -21.42 -11.53
C ALA A 32 11.88 -21.75 -10.38
N ALA A 33 12.26 -20.75 -9.59
CA ALA A 33 13.14 -20.93 -8.43
C ALA A 33 12.46 -21.65 -7.24
N VAL A 34 11.13 -21.80 -7.26
CA VAL A 34 10.36 -22.44 -6.17
C VAL A 34 9.49 -23.58 -6.71
N PRO A 35 10.07 -24.77 -7.00
CA PRO A 35 9.32 -25.90 -7.58
C PRO A 35 8.10 -26.35 -6.77
N ALA A 36 8.15 -26.18 -5.44
CA ALA A 36 7.05 -26.50 -4.52
C ALA A 36 5.76 -25.71 -4.81
N LEU A 37 5.83 -24.61 -5.56
CA LEU A 37 4.66 -23.86 -6.00
C LEU A 37 3.69 -24.71 -6.83
N ALA A 38 4.21 -25.64 -7.64
CA ALA A 38 3.38 -26.54 -8.44
C ALA A 38 2.53 -27.51 -7.58
N GLU A 39 2.94 -27.76 -6.33
CA GLU A 39 2.20 -28.63 -5.42
C GLU A 39 1.06 -27.90 -4.70
N VAL A 40 1.19 -26.59 -4.48
CA VAL A 40 0.17 -25.78 -3.78
C VAL A 40 -0.80 -25.10 -4.74
N ALA A 41 -0.36 -24.81 -5.97
CA ALA A 41 -1.20 -24.20 -7.00
C ALA A 41 -1.85 -25.27 -7.88
N ALA A 42 -2.84 -25.98 -7.34
CA ALA A 42 -3.51 -27.09 -8.04
C ALA A 42 -4.13 -26.70 -9.40
N GLY A 43 -4.58 -25.45 -9.55
CA GLY A 43 -5.10 -24.89 -10.80
C GLY A 43 -4.04 -24.36 -11.78
N GLY A 44 -2.76 -24.46 -11.42
CA GLY A 44 -1.65 -23.87 -12.18
C GLY A 44 -1.38 -22.40 -11.82
N LEU A 45 -0.29 -21.86 -12.37
CA LEU A 45 0.13 -20.48 -12.17
C LEU A 45 0.24 -19.76 -13.51
N VAL A 46 -0.32 -18.56 -13.59
CA VAL A 46 -0.15 -17.65 -14.74
C VAL A 46 0.77 -16.51 -14.34
N ALA A 47 1.91 -16.42 -15.01
CA ALA A 47 2.90 -15.39 -14.79
C ALA A 47 2.59 -14.15 -15.64
N LYS A 48 2.76 -12.96 -15.04
CA LYS A 48 2.59 -11.68 -15.72
C LYS A 48 3.52 -10.64 -15.12
N GLN A 49 4.47 -10.16 -15.90
CA GLN A 49 5.30 -9.03 -15.52
C GLN A 49 4.54 -7.71 -15.75
N ILE A 50 4.38 -6.90 -14.70
CA ILE A 50 3.69 -5.60 -14.74
C ILE A 50 4.70 -4.45 -14.79
N ALA A 51 5.69 -4.50 -13.90
CA ALA A 51 6.79 -3.56 -13.79
C ALA A 51 8.04 -4.29 -13.30
N GLN A 52 9.20 -3.65 -13.31
CA GLN A 52 10.45 -4.22 -12.84
C GLN A 52 11.29 -3.14 -12.17
N VAL A 53 10.84 -2.70 -10.99
CA VAL A 53 11.40 -1.53 -10.28
C VAL A 53 11.72 -1.85 -8.81
N ASP A 54 12.60 -1.04 -8.22
CA ASP A 54 12.69 -0.93 -6.77
C ASP A 54 11.43 -0.23 -6.24
N SER A 55 10.86 -0.67 -5.13
CA SER A 55 9.58 -0.13 -4.64
C SER A 55 9.67 1.33 -4.21
N LYS A 56 10.86 1.82 -3.85
CA LYS A 56 11.10 3.26 -3.62
C LYS A 56 10.85 4.13 -4.86
N ASP A 57 10.91 3.52 -6.05
CA ASP A 57 10.67 4.17 -7.35
C ASP A 57 9.27 3.78 -7.91
N MET A 58 8.38 3.27 -7.06
CA MET A 58 6.99 2.98 -7.43
C MET A 58 6.26 4.27 -7.80
N SER A 59 5.55 4.26 -8.93
CA SER A 59 4.88 5.44 -9.48
C SER A 59 3.37 5.23 -9.61
N HIS A 60 2.63 6.33 -9.76
CA HIS A 60 1.18 6.30 -9.97
C HIS A 60 0.80 5.56 -11.27
N GLU A 61 1.64 5.65 -12.32
CA GLU A 61 1.46 4.90 -13.57
C GLU A 61 1.57 3.39 -13.36
N ILE A 62 2.53 2.96 -12.52
CA ILE A 62 2.67 1.54 -12.19
C ILE A 62 1.49 1.09 -11.32
N TRP A 63 1.05 1.90 -10.35
CA TRP A 63 -0.12 1.63 -9.53
C TRP A 63 -1.39 1.46 -10.36
N LEU A 64 -1.71 2.41 -11.25
CA LEU A 64 -2.89 2.33 -12.10
C LEU A 64 -2.83 1.10 -13.03
N LYS A 65 -1.67 0.84 -13.64
CA LYS A 65 -1.46 -0.35 -14.47
C LYS A 65 -1.66 -1.64 -13.68
N LEU A 66 -1.10 -1.72 -12.47
CA LEU A 66 -1.24 -2.89 -11.58
C LEU A 66 -2.71 -3.10 -11.19
N ALA A 67 -3.40 -2.04 -10.76
CA ALA A 67 -4.80 -2.10 -10.36
C ALA A 67 -5.72 -2.54 -11.51
N ARG A 68 -5.54 -1.99 -12.72
CA ARG A 68 -6.30 -2.41 -13.92
C ARG A 68 -6.08 -3.90 -14.25
N HIS A 69 -4.85 -4.39 -14.10
CA HIS A 69 -4.56 -5.82 -14.26
C HIS A 69 -5.21 -6.66 -13.15
N CYS A 70 -5.14 -6.22 -11.89
CA CYS A 70 -5.80 -6.89 -10.78
C CYS A 70 -7.30 -6.99 -11.00
N GLU A 71 -7.98 -5.89 -11.31
CA GLU A 71 -9.41 -5.88 -11.58
C GLU A 71 -9.81 -6.86 -12.69
N LYS A 72 -9.12 -6.82 -13.82
CA LYS A 72 -9.38 -7.74 -14.93
C LYS A 72 -9.36 -9.21 -14.48
N HIS A 73 -8.36 -9.59 -13.69
CA HIS A 73 -8.21 -10.97 -13.20
C HIS A 73 -9.12 -11.27 -12.00
N LEU A 74 -9.52 -10.27 -11.23
CA LEU A 74 -10.54 -10.43 -10.19
C LEU A 74 -11.94 -10.67 -10.78
N ALA A 75 -12.23 -10.15 -11.98
CA ALA A 75 -13.48 -10.42 -12.68
C ALA A 75 -13.54 -11.81 -13.35
N ASP A 76 -12.39 -12.45 -13.60
CA ASP A 76 -12.30 -13.74 -14.27
C ASP A 76 -12.69 -14.91 -13.32
N PRO A 77 -13.72 -15.72 -13.63
CA PRO A 77 -14.14 -16.83 -12.77
C PRO A 77 -13.10 -17.96 -12.66
N ASP A 78 -12.17 -18.09 -13.62
CA ASP A 78 -11.14 -19.13 -13.61
C ASP A 78 -9.94 -18.75 -12.73
N VAL A 79 -9.86 -17.49 -12.29
CA VAL A 79 -8.81 -17.01 -11.38
C VAL A 79 -9.30 -17.13 -9.94
N GLN A 80 -8.58 -17.87 -9.10
CA GLN A 80 -8.91 -18.03 -7.67
C GLN A 80 -8.38 -16.89 -6.80
N GLY A 81 -7.22 -16.33 -7.15
CA GLY A 81 -6.56 -15.27 -6.39
C GLY A 81 -5.38 -14.69 -7.16
N ILE A 82 -4.80 -13.61 -6.65
CA ILE A 82 -3.67 -12.92 -7.28
C ILE A 82 -2.54 -12.82 -6.28
N VAL A 83 -1.33 -13.24 -6.66
CA VAL A 83 -0.09 -12.94 -5.92
C VAL A 83 0.70 -11.86 -6.65
N ILE A 84 1.14 -10.83 -5.94
CA ILE A 84 1.93 -9.71 -6.46
C ILE A 84 3.31 -9.74 -5.80
N THR A 85 4.38 -10.01 -6.55
CA THR A 85 5.74 -9.84 -6.01
C THR A 85 6.13 -8.37 -6.06
N HIS A 86 6.52 -7.82 -4.90
CA HIS A 86 6.73 -6.40 -4.68
C HIS A 86 7.97 -6.13 -3.80
N GLY A 87 8.53 -4.93 -3.91
CA GLY A 87 9.57 -4.46 -2.98
C GLY A 87 8.98 -4.09 -1.62
N THR A 88 9.79 -4.13 -0.58
CA THR A 88 9.31 -4.00 0.80
C THR A 88 9.07 -2.55 1.22
N ASP A 89 9.75 -1.58 0.59
CA ASP A 89 9.81 -0.20 1.09
C ASP A 89 8.47 0.55 0.99
N THR A 90 7.71 0.34 -0.09
CA THR A 90 6.40 0.98 -0.32
C THR A 90 5.28 -0.06 -0.48
N LEU A 91 5.50 -1.26 0.09
CA LEU A 91 4.52 -2.36 0.04
C LEU A 91 3.21 -1.96 0.73
N GLU A 92 3.29 -1.30 1.89
CA GLU A 92 2.13 -0.86 2.66
C GLU A 92 1.27 0.17 1.91
N GLU A 93 1.91 1.03 1.11
CA GLU A 93 1.25 2.03 0.28
C GLU A 93 0.52 1.36 -0.87
N THR A 94 1.21 0.47 -1.60
CA THR A 94 0.62 -0.25 -2.73
C THR A 94 -0.52 -1.16 -2.28
N ALA A 95 -0.36 -1.85 -1.15
CA ALA A 95 -1.42 -2.68 -0.58
C ALA A 95 -2.65 -1.84 -0.24
N TRP A 96 -2.45 -0.69 0.41
CA TRP A 96 -3.54 0.19 0.78
C TRP A 96 -4.23 0.81 -0.43
N PHE A 97 -3.47 1.30 -1.41
CA PHE A 97 -4.03 1.80 -2.68
C PHE A 97 -4.92 0.75 -3.35
N LEU A 98 -4.42 -0.47 -3.56
CA LEU A 98 -5.20 -1.56 -4.15
C LEU A 98 -6.45 -1.89 -3.33
N GLN A 99 -6.37 -1.82 -1.99
CA GLN A 99 -7.51 -2.05 -1.12
C GLN A 99 -8.60 -0.98 -1.29
N GLN A 100 -8.22 0.24 -1.64
CA GLN A 100 -9.16 1.35 -1.83
C GLN A 100 -9.80 1.38 -3.22
N VAL A 101 -9.11 0.89 -4.25
CA VAL A 101 -9.54 1.05 -5.66
C VAL A 101 -10.06 -0.25 -6.32
N LEU A 102 -10.07 -1.35 -5.58
CA LEU A 102 -10.58 -2.66 -6.03
C LEU A 102 -11.78 -3.10 -5.20
N ASP A 103 -12.57 -4.03 -5.76
CA ASP A 103 -13.53 -4.86 -5.03
C ASP A 103 -12.98 -6.31 -4.87
N PRO A 104 -11.97 -6.55 -4.02
CA PRO A 104 -11.25 -7.81 -3.92
C PRO A 104 -12.05 -8.89 -3.17
N ARG A 105 -13.10 -9.41 -3.82
CA ARG A 105 -13.86 -10.59 -3.34
C ARG A 105 -13.05 -11.88 -3.37
N LYS A 106 -11.98 -11.89 -4.17
CA LYS A 106 -10.93 -12.90 -4.20
C LYS A 106 -9.64 -12.29 -3.64
N PRO A 107 -8.74 -13.07 -3.03
CA PRO A 107 -7.57 -12.51 -2.35
C PRO A 107 -6.57 -11.92 -3.34
N VAL A 108 -6.06 -10.73 -3.02
CA VAL A 108 -4.89 -10.12 -3.66
C VAL A 108 -3.77 -10.08 -2.63
N VAL A 109 -2.75 -10.92 -2.79
CA VAL A 109 -1.67 -11.11 -1.81
C VAL A 109 -0.38 -10.47 -2.29
N LEU A 110 0.08 -9.43 -1.61
CA LEU A 110 1.42 -8.88 -1.81
C LEU A 110 2.45 -9.78 -1.12
N CYS A 111 3.47 -10.14 -1.89
CA CYS A 111 4.59 -10.97 -1.49
C CYS A 111 5.89 -10.17 -1.65
N SER A 112 6.76 -10.22 -0.65
CA SER A 112 8.04 -9.52 -0.70
C SER A 112 9.15 -10.33 -0.03
N ALA A 113 10.38 -9.81 -0.09
CA ALA A 113 11.52 -10.38 0.61
C ALA A 113 12.41 -9.26 1.15
N MET A 114 12.98 -9.48 2.33
CA MET A 114 13.94 -8.56 2.95
C MET A 114 15.37 -8.82 2.49
N ARG A 115 15.66 -10.01 1.95
CA ARG A 115 16.97 -10.39 1.38
C ARG A 115 16.87 -10.64 -0.13
N PRO A 116 17.91 -10.29 -0.91
CA PRO A 116 17.94 -10.57 -2.33
C PRO A 116 17.93 -12.07 -2.61
N ALA A 117 17.51 -12.47 -3.82
CA ALA A 117 17.44 -13.86 -4.24
C ALA A 117 18.79 -14.60 -4.20
N THR A 118 19.91 -13.87 -4.28
CA THR A 118 21.28 -14.39 -4.22
C THR A 118 21.89 -14.36 -2.80
N ALA A 119 21.09 -14.04 -1.77
CA ALA A 119 21.55 -14.11 -0.38
C ALA A 119 21.85 -15.56 0.03
N LEU A 120 22.57 -15.73 1.15
CA LEU A 120 22.91 -17.07 1.67
C LEU A 120 21.66 -17.83 2.10
N ALA A 121 20.70 -17.12 2.70
CA ALA A 121 19.42 -17.65 3.15
C ALA A 121 18.32 -16.63 2.78
N PRO A 122 17.89 -16.63 1.51
CA PRO A 122 16.85 -15.72 1.04
C PRO A 122 15.49 -16.12 1.62
N ASP A 123 14.69 -15.12 2.00
CA ASP A 123 13.33 -15.31 2.54
C ASP A 123 12.25 -15.33 1.44
N GLY A 124 12.55 -14.80 0.26
CA GLY A 124 11.65 -14.73 -0.89
C GLY A 124 10.99 -16.06 -1.30
N PRO A 125 11.73 -17.18 -1.43
CA PRO A 125 11.14 -18.46 -1.78
C PRO A 125 10.02 -18.94 -0.84
N GLN A 126 10.23 -18.82 0.47
CA GLN A 126 9.23 -19.22 1.47
C GLN A 126 8.06 -18.23 1.47
N ASN A 127 8.33 -16.92 1.46
CA ASN A 127 7.27 -15.92 1.41
C ASN A 127 6.39 -16.08 0.15
N LEU A 128 6.96 -16.46 -1.00
CA LEU A 128 6.22 -16.70 -2.23
C LEU A 128 5.35 -17.94 -2.15
N LEU A 129 5.87 -19.04 -1.57
CA LEU A 129 5.10 -20.24 -1.31
C LEU A 129 3.91 -19.95 -0.38
N ASP A 130 4.17 -19.27 0.74
CA ASP A 130 3.14 -18.89 1.71
C ASP A 130 2.09 -17.97 1.09
N SER A 131 2.51 -17.02 0.24
CA SER A 131 1.59 -16.12 -0.47
C SER A 131 0.66 -16.86 -1.43
N VAL A 132 1.16 -17.90 -2.12
CA VAL A 132 0.32 -18.73 -3.01
C VAL A 132 -0.64 -19.61 -2.20
N ILE A 133 -0.22 -20.12 -1.05
CA ILE A 133 -1.11 -20.84 -0.12
C ILE A 133 -2.26 -19.92 0.33
N VAL A 134 -1.96 -18.70 0.76
CA VAL A 134 -2.98 -17.72 1.17
C VAL A 134 -3.88 -17.32 0.00
N ALA A 135 -3.33 -17.12 -1.19
CA ALA A 135 -4.12 -16.78 -2.38
C ALA A 135 -5.04 -17.93 -2.85
N SER A 136 -4.78 -19.16 -2.40
CA SER A 136 -5.60 -20.35 -2.69
C SER A 136 -6.59 -20.68 -1.58
N GLU A 137 -6.56 -19.95 -0.46
CA GLU A 137 -7.43 -20.18 0.69
C GLU A 137 -8.87 -19.69 0.38
N PRO A 138 -9.89 -20.56 0.36
CA PRO A 138 -11.25 -20.18 -0.05
C PRO A 138 -11.90 -19.08 0.80
N THR A 139 -11.44 -18.94 2.05
CA THR A 139 -11.95 -17.94 3.00
C THR A 139 -11.20 -16.61 2.90
N ALA A 140 -10.10 -16.54 2.17
CA ALA A 140 -9.31 -15.32 2.01
C ALA A 140 -10.00 -14.35 1.05
N SER A 141 -9.98 -13.06 1.40
CA SER A 141 -10.48 -11.96 0.59
C SER A 141 -9.77 -10.68 1.00
N GLY A 142 -9.97 -9.60 0.24
CA GLY A 142 -9.26 -8.35 0.49
C GLY A 142 -7.86 -8.31 -0.12
N VAL A 143 -7.18 -7.20 0.13
CA VAL A 143 -5.75 -7.07 -0.13
C VAL A 143 -4.98 -7.45 1.13
N LEU A 144 -4.12 -8.45 0.98
CA LEU A 144 -3.36 -9.08 2.05
C LEU A 144 -1.87 -8.92 1.77
N CYS A 145 -1.05 -9.01 2.80
CA CYS A 145 0.40 -9.02 2.69
C CYS A 145 0.94 -10.22 3.47
N VAL A 146 1.85 -10.98 2.87
CA VAL A 146 2.48 -12.13 3.52
C VAL A 146 3.98 -11.91 3.61
N ALA A 147 4.51 -11.98 4.83
CA ALA A 147 5.92 -11.89 5.12
C ALA A 147 6.26 -12.71 6.36
N ALA A 148 7.34 -13.51 6.29
CA ALA A 148 7.85 -14.29 7.41
C ALA A 148 6.78 -15.18 8.09
N GLY A 149 5.87 -15.75 7.30
CA GLY A 149 4.77 -16.61 7.78
C GLY A 149 3.60 -15.86 8.43
N GLU A 150 3.63 -14.53 8.49
CA GLU A 150 2.53 -13.71 9.00
C GLU A 150 1.64 -13.19 7.86
N ILE A 151 0.33 -13.14 8.10
CA ILE A 151 -0.67 -12.60 7.17
C ILE A 151 -1.18 -11.27 7.72
N HIS A 152 -0.99 -10.20 6.97
CA HIS A 152 -1.40 -8.85 7.36
C HIS A 152 -2.49 -8.30 6.44
N GLY A 153 -3.39 -7.48 7.00
CA GLY A 153 -4.33 -6.68 6.21
C GLY A 153 -3.65 -5.43 5.65
N ALA A 154 -4.07 -4.98 4.46
CA ALA A 154 -3.52 -3.79 3.81
C ALA A 154 -3.63 -2.52 4.67
N ARG A 155 -4.70 -2.39 5.47
CA ARG A 155 -4.91 -1.24 6.35
C ARG A 155 -3.88 -1.19 7.48
N GLU A 156 -3.57 -2.32 8.11
CA GLU A 156 -2.72 -2.37 9.30
C GLU A 156 -1.23 -2.54 8.97
N VAL A 157 -0.90 -3.27 7.89
CA VAL A 157 0.49 -3.66 7.58
C VAL A 157 1.41 -2.45 7.46
N THR A 158 2.51 -2.43 8.20
CA THR A 158 3.50 -1.35 8.16
C THR A 158 4.91 -1.93 8.26
N LYS A 159 5.87 -1.44 7.49
CA LYS A 159 7.29 -1.83 7.61
C LYS A 159 7.92 -1.09 8.80
N VAL A 160 8.15 -1.81 9.88
CA VAL A 160 8.67 -1.29 11.16
C VAL A 160 10.17 -1.49 11.37
N HIS A 161 10.84 -2.24 10.48
CA HIS A 161 12.29 -2.46 10.58
C HIS A 161 12.99 -2.46 9.22
N PRO A 162 14.17 -1.82 9.08
CA PRO A 162 14.85 -1.72 7.79
C PRO A 162 15.50 -3.03 7.29
N LEU A 163 15.84 -3.97 8.20
CA LEU A 163 16.67 -5.15 7.86
C LEU A 163 16.18 -6.53 8.38
N ARG A 164 15.18 -6.60 9.27
CA ARG A 164 14.79 -7.88 9.88
C ARG A 164 13.93 -8.66 8.90
N LEU A 165 13.90 -9.99 9.01
CA LEU A 165 12.99 -10.80 8.18
C LEU A 165 11.52 -10.53 8.56
N ASN A 166 11.23 -10.46 9.85
CA ASN A 166 9.94 -10.00 10.39
C ASN A 166 9.92 -8.46 10.49
N ALA A 167 10.06 -7.79 9.35
CA ALA A 167 10.08 -6.33 9.28
C ALA A 167 8.70 -5.69 9.25
N PHE A 168 7.64 -6.46 9.01
CA PHE A 168 6.27 -5.96 8.95
C PHE A 168 5.54 -6.19 10.26
N SER A 169 4.65 -5.25 10.62
CA SER A 169 3.78 -5.33 11.79
C SER A 169 2.38 -4.86 11.42
N SER A 170 1.37 -5.39 12.10
CA SER A 170 -0.01 -4.87 12.07
C SER A 170 -0.33 -4.07 13.34
N GLY A 171 0.68 -3.65 14.10
CA GLY A 171 0.54 -2.84 15.32
C GLY A 171 -0.39 -3.48 16.36
N ASP A 172 -1.19 -2.66 17.04
CA ASP A 172 -2.17 -3.07 18.05
C ASP A 172 -3.20 -4.09 17.55
N ALA A 173 -3.42 -4.14 16.23
CA ALA A 173 -4.30 -5.14 15.65
C ALA A 173 -3.66 -6.54 15.66
N GLY A 174 -2.35 -6.64 15.46
CA GLY A 174 -1.68 -7.90 15.19
C GLY A 174 -2.11 -8.53 13.85
N PRO A 175 -1.46 -9.62 13.42
CA PRO A 175 -1.72 -10.25 12.13
C PRO A 175 -3.13 -10.85 12.07
N LEU A 176 -3.65 -11.02 10.84
CA LEU A 176 -4.92 -11.70 10.58
C LEU A 176 -4.79 -13.22 10.81
N GLY A 177 -3.61 -13.75 10.57
CA GLY A 177 -3.32 -15.18 10.65
C GLY A 177 -1.85 -15.48 10.41
N TRP A 178 -1.55 -16.77 10.40
CA TRP A 178 -0.23 -17.31 10.10
C TRP A 178 -0.31 -18.40 9.03
N VAL A 179 0.77 -18.59 8.29
CA VAL A 179 0.97 -19.76 7.46
C VAL A 179 1.88 -20.73 8.20
N GLU A 180 1.34 -21.89 8.57
CA GLU A 180 2.02 -22.90 9.39
C GLU A 180 1.82 -24.28 8.78
N GLY A 181 2.92 -25.01 8.56
CA GLY A 181 2.85 -26.37 8.02
C GLY A 181 2.13 -26.47 6.67
N ARG A 182 2.24 -25.41 5.84
CA ARG A 182 1.55 -25.25 4.53
C ARG A 182 0.03 -25.04 4.62
N SER A 183 -0.47 -24.62 5.77
CA SER A 183 -1.89 -24.31 5.98
C SER A 183 -2.06 -22.91 6.56
N VAL A 184 -3.17 -22.27 6.23
CA VAL A 184 -3.53 -20.99 6.84
C VAL A 184 -4.20 -21.24 8.19
N ARG A 185 -3.72 -20.55 9.23
CA ARG A 185 -4.37 -20.45 10.54
C ARG A 185 -4.80 -19.01 10.78
N TRP A 186 -6.08 -18.73 10.55
CA TRP A 186 -6.69 -17.45 10.90
C TRP A 186 -6.82 -17.30 12.42
N VAL A 187 -6.60 -16.09 12.93
CA VAL A 187 -6.84 -15.76 14.35
C VAL A 187 -7.77 -14.59 14.57
N ARG A 188 -7.96 -13.77 13.54
CA ARG A 188 -9.07 -12.84 13.49
C ARG A 188 -10.20 -13.53 12.75
N ASN A 189 -11.36 -13.67 13.40
CA ASN A 189 -12.58 -14.21 12.79
C ASN A 189 -13.24 -13.25 11.78
N SER A 190 -12.57 -12.15 11.45
CA SER A 190 -13.05 -11.13 10.52
C SER A 190 -12.12 -11.12 9.31
N ALA A 191 -12.67 -11.27 8.12
CA ALA A 191 -12.00 -10.84 6.90
C ALA A 191 -11.58 -9.36 7.03
N PRO A 192 -10.57 -8.88 6.27
CA PRO A 192 -10.25 -7.45 6.25
C PRO A 192 -11.52 -6.63 6.08
N GLU A 193 -11.67 -5.56 6.87
CA GLU A 193 -12.84 -4.69 6.73
C GLU A 193 -12.94 -4.25 5.28
N ARG A 194 -14.06 -4.59 4.63
CA ARG A 194 -14.36 -4.08 3.31
C ARG A 194 -14.38 -2.55 3.44
N PRO A 195 -13.70 -1.80 2.57
CA PRO A 195 -13.99 -0.38 2.47
C PRO A 195 -15.50 -0.24 2.35
N VAL A 196 -16.10 0.57 3.20
CA VAL A 196 -17.51 0.94 3.02
C VAL A 196 -17.56 1.52 1.63
N ALA A 197 -18.19 0.81 0.70
CA ALA A 197 -18.31 1.25 -0.66
C ALA A 197 -19.05 2.59 -0.65
N SER A 198 -18.34 3.71 -0.69
CA SER A 198 -18.79 4.79 -1.53
C SER A 198 -18.73 4.22 -2.94
N SER A 199 -19.84 4.33 -3.64
CA SER A 199 -20.11 3.69 -4.92
C SER A 199 -19.21 4.10 -6.09
N ALA A 200 -18.04 4.72 -5.88
CA ALA A 200 -17.29 5.43 -6.92
C ALA A 200 -15.78 5.10 -7.08
N ARG A 201 -15.12 4.38 -6.17
CA ARG A 201 -13.66 4.08 -6.28
C ARG A 201 -13.34 2.82 -7.08
N LEU A 202 -14.00 2.62 -8.21
CA LEU A 202 -13.61 1.54 -9.10
C LEU A 202 -12.36 1.98 -9.86
N VAL A 203 -11.34 1.13 -9.98
CA VAL A 203 -10.15 1.47 -10.80
C VAL A 203 -10.50 1.94 -12.22
N GLN A 204 -11.68 1.56 -12.75
CA GLN A 204 -12.19 2.02 -14.04
C GLN A 204 -12.53 3.51 -14.10
N THR A 205 -12.86 4.13 -12.96
CA THR A 205 -13.21 5.56 -12.89
C THR A 205 -11.99 6.44 -12.64
N LEU A 206 -10.83 5.86 -12.28
CA LEU A 206 -9.62 6.63 -12.06
C LEU A 206 -9.12 7.27 -13.37
N PRO A 207 -8.84 8.58 -13.37
CA PRO A 207 -8.24 9.26 -14.51
C PRO A 207 -6.79 8.79 -14.74
N GLU A 208 -6.19 9.24 -15.84
CA GLU A 208 -4.77 8.99 -16.07
C GLU A 208 -3.90 9.68 -14.99
N PRO A 209 -2.73 9.11 -14.64
CA PRO A 209 -1.96 9.51 -13.46
C PRO A 209 -1.45 10.95 -13.45
N ASP A 210 -1.30 11.58 -14.61
CA ASP A 210 -0.89 12.97 -14.78
C ASP A 210 -1.97 13.97 -14.33
N LEU A 211 -3.23 13.51 -14.19
CA LEU A 211 -4.36 14.27 -13.67
C LEU A 211 -4.59 14.02 -12.17
N TRP A 212 -3.77 13.19 -11.52
CA TRP A 212 -3.98 12.90 -10.10
C TRP A 212 -3.55 14.10 -9.24
N PRO A 213 -4.33 14.45 -8.21
CA PRO A 213 -3.99 15.54 -7.29
C PRO A 213 -2.63 15.36 -6.65
N GLN A 214 -1.87 16.44 -6.56
CA GLN A 214 -0.61 16.46 -5.84
C GLN A 214 -0.88 16.52 -4.35
N VAL A 215 -0.54 15.44 -3.65
CA VAL A 215 -0.66 15.36 -2.19
C VAL A 215 0.70 15.07 -1.57
N GLU A 216 1.12 15.93 -0.66
CA GLU A 216 2.44 15.86 -0.01
C GLU A 216 2.34 15.56 1.48
N ILE A 217 3.42 14.99 2.04
CA ILE A 217 3.53 14.71 3.47
C ILE A 217 4.51 15.67 4.13
N VAL A 218 4.06 16.38 5.15
CA VAL A 218 4.91 17.22 6.01
C VAL A 218 4.94 16.68 7.43
N MET A 219 6.08 16.78 8.11
CA MET A 219 6.22 16.26 9.47
C MET A 219 6.31 17.37 10.51
N SER A 220 5.52 17.26 11.58
CA SER A 220 5.68 18.09 12.77
C SER A 220 6.87 17.62 13.61
N HIS A 221 7.74 18.54 14.01
CA HIS A 221 8.88 18.29 14.89
C HIS A 221 9.28 19.55 15.67
N ALA A 222 10.15 19.41 16.67
CA ALA A 222 10.67 20.55 17.42
C ALA A 222 11.39 21.53 16.48
N GLY A 223 11.02 22.81 16.55
CA GLY A 223 11.62 23.86 15.72
C GLY A 223 11.22 23.82 14.24
N VAL A 224 10.21 23.03 13.85
CA VAL A 224 9.67 23.06 12.49
C VAL A 224 9.17 24.47 12.16
N SER A 225 9.41 24.93 10.94
CA SER A 225 8.87 26.19 10.43
C SER A 225 7.71 25.91 9.48
N GLY A 226 6.92 26.94 9.16
CA GLY A 226 5.90 26.85 8.11
C GLY A 226 6.45 26.99 6.68
N ALA A 227 7.76 27.06 6.48
CA ALA A 227 8.35 27.38 5.18
C ALA A 227 8.08 26.31 4.13
N LEU A 228 8.16 25.03 4.50
CA LEU A 228 7.88 23.92 3.59
C LEU A 228 6.42 23.94 3.12
N VAL A 229 5.46 24.11 4.04
CA VAL A 229 4.03 24.20 3.72
C VAL A 229 3.75 25.32 2.72
N ARG A 230 4.29 26.53 2.97
CA ARG A 230 4.13 27.66 2.04
C ARG A 230 4.79 27.42 0.69
N ALA A 231 5.93 26.73 0.66
CA ALA A 231 6.61 26.41 -0.59
C ALA A 231 5.81 25.39 -1.42
N LEU A 232 5.18 24.41 -0.78
CA LEU A 232 4.30 23.44 -1.45
C LEU A 232 3.03 24.12 -1.99
N ALA A 233 2.38 24.97 -1.19
CA ALA A 233 1.22 25.73 -1.65
C ALA A 233 1.56 26.66 -2.83
N ALA A 234 2.72 27.32 -2.79
CA ALA A 234 3.19 28.13 -3.91
C ALA A 234 3.48 27.32 -5.20
N GLN A 235 3.64 25.99 -5.10
CA GLN A 235 3.78 25.09 -6.23
C GLN A 235 2.43 24.52 -6.71
N GLY A 236 1.33 24.84 -6.02
CA GLY A 236 -0.01 24.36 -6.38
C GLY A 236 -0.29 22.93 -5.92
N VAL A 237 0.19 22.55 -4.73
CA VAL A 237 -0.22 21.27 -4.12
C VAL A 237 -1.71 21.30 -3.78
N ASP A 238 -2.43 20.22 -4.08
CA ASP A 238 -3.88 20.12 -3.82
C ASP A 238 -4.17 19.69 -2.37
N GLY A 239 -3.27 18.89 -1.79
CA GLY A 239 -3.43 18.37 -0.44
C GLY A 239 -2.14 18.23 0.36
N ILE A 240 -2.25 18.37 1.68
CA ILE A 240 -1.15 18.15 2.63
C ILE A 240 -1.61 17.18 3.73
N VAL A 241 -0.87 16.09 3.87
CA VAL A 241 -0.96 15.22 5.04
C VAL A 241 0.13 15.58 6.04
N VAL A 242 -0.26 15.79 7.29
CA VAL A 242 0.68 16.14 8.34
C VAL A 242 0.94 14.93 9.22
N ALA A 243 2.20 14.50 9.32
CA ALA A 243 2.68 13.57 10.32
C ALA A 243 2.92 14.32 11.64
N ALA A 244 1.84 14.48 12.41
CA ALA A 244 1.80 15.24 13.66
C ALA A 244 2.51 14.54 14.82
N THR A 245 2.75 15.26 15.92
CA THR A 245 3.36 14.69 17.12
C THR A 245 2.32 14.05 18.04
N GLY A 246 2.64 12.90 18.64
CA GLY A 246 1.85 12.30 19.71
C GLY A 246 0.38 12.09 19.29
N ASN A 247 -0.55 12.63 20.06
CA ASN A 247 -1.98 12.57 19.80
C ASN A 247 -2.43 13.62 18.76
N GLY A 248 -1.76 13.69 17.61
CA GLY A 248 -2.15 14.58 16.51
C GLY A 248 -1.84 16.07 16.72
N THR A 249 -0.96 16.43 17.67
CA THR A 249 -0.67 17.84 17.95
C THR A 249 0.36 18.42 16.99
N LEU A 250 0.20 19.70 16.66
CA LEU A 250 1.05 20.42 15.72
C LEU A 250 1.91 21.46 16.43
N HIS A 251 3.09 21.71 15.87
CA HIS A 251 3.87 22.87 16.27
C HIS A 251 3.17 24.15 15.78
N LYS A 252 3.06 25.17 16.63
CA LYS A 252 2.29 26.40 16.36
C LYS A 252 2.61 27.07 15.02
N THR A 253 3.89 27.12 14.64
CA THR A 253 4.33 27.74 13.38
C THR A 253 3.94 26.92 12.14
N LEU A 254 3.82 25.59 12.29
CA LEU A 254 3.36 24.70 11.23
C LEU A 254 1.84 24.79 11.11
N GLU A 255 1.14 24.75 12.25
CA GLU A 255 -0.30 24.97 12.35
C GLU A 255 -0.71 26.27 11.63
N GLN A 256 -0.14 27.41 12.03
CA GLN A 256 -0.42 28.71 11.39
C GLN A 256 -0.18 28.72 9.86
N ALA A 257 0.79 27.95 9.36
CA ALA A 257 1.03 27.87 7.93
C ALA A 257 0.01 26.99 7.21
N LEU A 258 -0.40 25.88 7.83
CA LEU A 258 -1.46 25.00 7.33
C LEU A 258 -2.80 25.74 7.27
N GLU A 259 -3.12 26.51 8.32
CA GLU A 259 -4.33 27.34 8.35
C GLU A 259 -4.37 28.38 7.24
N ALA A 260 -3.21 28.95 6.87
CA ALA A 260 -3.12 29.93 5.80
C ALA A 260 -3.33 29.30 4.43
N VAL A 261 -2.69 28.16 4.13
CA VAL A 261 -2.82 27.50 2.82
C VAL A 261 -4.19 26.83 2.64
N GLU A 262 -4.83 26.42 3.74
CA GLU A 262 -6.22 25.93 3.70
C GLU A 262 -7.19 27.01 3.22
N GLN A 263 -6.97 28.28 3.61
CA GLN A 263 -7.76 29.41 3.10
C GLN A 263 -7.53 29.67 1.60
N GLU A 264 -6.46 29.12 1.03
CA GLU A 264 -6.13 29.17 -0.38
C GLU A 264 -6.64 27.93 -1.15
N GLY A 265 -7.33 27.00 -0.48
CA GLY A 265 -7.95 25.82 -1.08
C GLY A 265 -7.19 24.51 -0.90
N VAL A 266 -6.02 24.50 -0.24
CA VAL A 266 -5.26 23.27 0.00
C VAL A 266 -5.93 22.41 1.08
N LEU A 267 -6.29 21.17 0.76
CA LEU A 267 -6.89 20.27 1.75
C LEU A 267 -5.85 19.77 2.74
N VAL A 268 -6.19 19.78 4.04
CA VAL A 268 -5.27 19.34 5.11
C VAL A 268 -5.85 18.14 5.85
N ARG A 269 -5.06 17.07 6.01
CA ARG A 269 -5.40 15.90 6.83
C ARG A 269 -4.31 15.64 7.87
N VAL A 270 -4.72 15.35 9.10
CA VAL A 270 -3.78 15.14 10.21
C VAL A 270 -3.68 13.66 10.56
N ALA A 271 -2.48 13.09 10.42
CA ALA A 271 -2.09 11.77 10.91
C ALA A 271 -1.07 11.91 12.05
N SER A 272 -0.78 10.84 12.79
CA SER A 272 0.33 10.85 13.75
C SER A 272 1.59 10.27 13.12
N ARG A 273 2.76 10.78 13.51
CA ARG A 273 4.05 10.12 13.26
C ARG A 273 4.34 8.98 14.26
N CYS A 274 3.51 8.82 15.29
CA CYS A 274 3.56 7.63 16.14
C CYS A 274 3.18 6.41 15.29
N VAL A 275 3.89 5.30 15.49
CA VAL A 275 3.72 4.07 14.68
C VAL A 275 2.39 3.38 14.98
N GLU A 276 1.90 3.50 16.21
CA GLU A 276 0.72 2.81 16.72
C GLU A 276 -0.21 3.79 17.44
N GLY A 277 -1.42 3.34 17.73
CA GLY A 277 -2.46 4.12 18.37
C GLY A 277 -3.28 5.00 17.43
N LEU A 278 -4.39 5.53 17.97
CA LEU A 278 -5.30 6.43 17.26
C LEU A 278 -5.08 7.86 17.75
N VAL A 279 -5.21 8.82 16.83
CA VAL A 279 -5.36 10.23 17.20
C VAL A 279 -6.79 10.41 17.71
N HIS A 280 -6.91 10.71 19.00
CA HIS A 280 -8.14 11.10 19.66
C HIS A 280 -8.30 12.61 19.58
N GLY A 281 -9.17 13.08 18.69
CA GLY A 281 -9.51 14.49 18.54
C GLY A 281 -10.54 14.96 19.57
N GLU A 282 -10.58 16.27 19.81
CA GLU A 282 -11.77 16.91 20.36
C GLU A 282 -12.84 17.02 19.25
N PRO A 283 -14.14 16.98 19.59
CA PRO A 283 -15.23 17.06 18.60
C PRO A 283 -15.13 18.24 17.62
N ASP A 284 -14.52 19.34 18.07
CA ASP A 284 -14.37 20.60 17.33
C ASP A 284 -12.96 20.80 16.73
N ALA A 285 -12.17 19.72 16.58
CA ALA A 285 -10.86 19.79 15.94
C ALA A 285 -10.98 20.30 14.49
N ARG A 286 -10.16 21.30 14.13
CA ARG A 286 -10.18 21.94 12.81
C ARG A 286 -10.00 20.95 11.66
N TRP A 287 -9.08 20.00 11.82
CA TRP A 287 -8.78 18.98 10.81
C TRP A 287 -9.25 17.61 11.25
N ALA A 288 -9.87 16.89 10.32
CA ALA A 288 -10.22 15.51 10.52
C ALA A 288 -8.96 14.66 10.77
N SER A 289 -9.03 13.81 11.80
CA SER A 289 -8.04 12.75 12.03
C SER A 289 -8.05 11.78 10.85
N ALA A 290 -6.87 11.27 10.48
CA ALA A 290 -6.72 10.23 9.46
C ALA A 290 -7.25 8.85 9.89
N ASN A 291 -8.10 8.78 10.93
CA ASN A 291 -8.74 7.57 11.43
C ASN A 291 -7.75 6.42 11.68
N GLY A 292 -6.61 6.72 12.30
CA GLY A 292 -5.57 5.73 12.61
C GLY A 292 -4.68 5.30 11.43
N LEU A 293 -4.85 5.88 10.25
CA LEU A 293 -3.94 5.64 9.13
C LEU A 293 -2.58 6.30 9.38
N SER A 294 -1.51 5.63 8.95
CA SER A 294 -0.17 6.23 8.87
C SER A 294 -0.17 7.39 7.88
N PRO A 295 0.80 8.34 7.97
CA PRO A 295 0.86 9.47 7.04
C PRO A 295 0.89 9.06 5.56
N VAL A 296 1.56 7.96 5.21
CA VAL A 296 1.64 7.46 3.83
C VAL A 296 0.30 6.89 3.34
N LYS A 297 -0.46 6.21 4.20
CA LYS A 297 -1.81 5.72 3.85
C LYS A 297 -2.86 6.83 3.83
N ALA A 298 -2.73 7.79 4.75
CA ALA A 298 -3.58 8.98 4.79
C ALA A 298 -3.39 9.84 3.52
N ARG A 299 -2.17 9.92 2.98
CA ARG A 299 -1.87 10.58 1.70
C ARG A 299 -2.63 9.94 0.55
N ILE A 300 -2.61 8.61 0.47
CA ILE A 300 -3.36 7.85 -0.55
C ILE A 300 -4.85 8.13 -0.43
N CYS A 301 -5.42 8.09 0.79
CA CYS A 301 -6.84 8.41 0.95
C CYS A 301 -7.15 9.84 0.53
N LEU A 302 -6.35 10.84 0.93
CA LEU A 302 -6.61 12.23 0.57
C LEU A 302 -6.53 12.45 -0.96
N MET A 303 -5.56 11.81 -1.62
CA MET A 303 -5.44 11.84 -3.08
C MET A 303 -6.67 11.23 -3.76
N LEU A 304 -7.16 10.09 -3.27
CA LEU A 304 -8.36 9.45 -3.81
C LEU A 304 -9.64 10.23 -3.50
N ASP A 305 -9.74 10.85 -2.33
CA ASP A 305 -10.87 11.70 -1.95
C ASP A 305 -10.97 12.91 -2.90
N LEU A 306 -9.83 13.56 -3.21
CA LEU A 306 -9.77 14.67 -4.16
C LEU A 306 -10.16 14.25 -5.59
N ILE A 307 -9.72 13.07 -6.04
CA ILE A 307 -10.15 12.52 -7.35
C ILE A 307 -11.67 12.31 -7.38
N ASP A 308 -12.25 11.77 -6.32
CA ASP A 308 -13.70 11.54 -6.24
C ASP A 308 -14.47 12.87 -6.28
N ASP A 309 -13.98 13.90 -5.58
CA ASP A 309 -14.61 15.22 -5.55
C ASP A 309 -14.57 15.91 -6.93
N ASP A 310 -13.44 15.81 -7.65
CA ASP A 310 -13.31 16.34 -9.02
C ASP A 310 -14.27 15.65 -9.99
N LEU A 311 -14.38 14.33 -9.93
CA LEU A 311 -15.31 13.56 -10.76
C LEU A 311 -16.78 13.89 -10.46
N ALA A 312 -17.12 14.09 -9.18
CA ALA A 312 -18.47 14.47 -8.79
C ALA A 312 -18.84 15.89 -9.27
N ALA A 313 -17.88 16.81 -9.32
CA ALA A 313 -18.09 18.16 -9.84
C ALA A 313 -18.32 18.16 -11.37
N GLU A 314 -17.59 17.33 -12.13
CA GLU A 314 -17.80 17.18 -13.58
C GLU A 314 -19.19 16.61 -13.92
N ASP A 315 -19.67 15.64 -13.13
CA ASP A 315 -21.00 15.05 -13.33
C ASP A 315 -22.12 16.09 -13.11
N ASP A 316 -22.03 16.97 -12.10
CA ASP A 316 -23.06 17.99 -11.81
C ASP A 316 -23.10 19.09 -12.89
N ASP A 317 -21.94 19.54 -13.38
CA ASP A 317 -21.86 20.53 -14.47
C ASP A 317 -22.41 19.97 -15.81
N SER A 318 -22.30 18.66 -16.04
CA SER A 318 -22.85 18.01 -17.24
C SER A 318 -24.38 17.92 -17.26
N VAL A 319 -25.04 17.90 -16.09
CA VAL A 319 -26.49 17.77 -15.94
C VAL A 319 -27.22 19.12 -16.06
N VAL A 320 -26.52 20.23 -15.79
CA VAL A 320 -27.08 21.59 -15.88
C VAL A 320 -26.98 22.16 -17.31
N GLY A 321 -26.23 21.51 -18.21
CA GLY A 321 -25.94 21.96 -19.57
C GLY A 321 -26.90 21.53 -20.69
N ASP A 322 -27.90 20.68 -20.42
CA ASP A 322 -28.85 20.13 -21.41
C ASP A 322 -30.26 20.76 -21.36
#